data_AF-A0A653RNB4-F1
#
_entry.id   AF-A0A653RNB4-F1
#
_cell.length_a   1.000
_cell.length_b   1.000
_cell.length_c   1.000
_cell.angle_alpha   90.00
_cell.angle_beta   90.00
_cell.angle_gamma   90.00
#
_symmetry.space_group_name_H-M   'P 1'
#
loop_
_entity.id
_entity.type
_entity.pdbx_description
1 polymer ?
#
loop_
_entity_poly.entity_id
_entity_poly.type
_entity_poly.pdbx_seq_one_letter_code
_entity_poly.pdbx_strand_id
1 'polypeptide(L)'
;MAGEGFMMNANTSLKNNRRNKTSRLEKFVNTTSNENSEFVDSKSATPEQLAEIRQRLQEEHKAIQRKKITLTFSILAVILIILAVLNHYL
;
A
#
# COMPACT_ATOMS: atom_id res chain seq x y z
N MET A 1 -2.75 24.42 -27.46
CA MET A 1 -2.56 24.52 -26.00
C MET A 1 -2.73 23.18 -25.26
N ALA A 2 -2.48 22.03 -25.90
CA ALA A 2 -2.61 20.71 -25.24
C ALA A 2 -1.28 20.17 -24.66
N GLY A 3 -0.12 20.75 -25.01
CA GLY A 3 1.21 20.24 -24.61
C GLY A 3 1.80 20.86 -23.34
N GLU A 4 1.38 22.08 -22.97
CA GLU A 4 1.98 22.85 -21.87
C GLU A 4 1.70 22.22 -20.50
N GLY A 5 0.50 21.66 -20.30
CA GLY A 5 0.13 20.95 -19.07
C GLY A 5 0.90 19.64 -18.85
N PHE A 6 1.26 18.91 -19.92
CA PHE A 6 2.04 17.68 -19.81
C PHE A 6 3.50 17.96 -19.43
N MET A 7 4.11 18.99 -20.01
CA MET A 7 5.48 19.38 -19.68
C MET A 7 5.58 19.93 -18.24
N MET A 8 4.56 20.67 -17.78
CA MET A 8 4.47 21.15 -16.40
C MET A 8 4.32 20.00 -15.40
N ASN A 9 3.52 18.99 -15.72
CA ASN A 9 3.36 17.78 -14.89
C ASN A 9 4.64 16.93 -14.85
N ALA A 10 5.35 16.81 -15.97
CA ALA A 10 6.64 16.14 -16.03
C ALA A 10 7.69 16.85 -15.16
N ASN A 11 7.78 18.19 -15.26
CA ASN A 11 8.69 18.99 -14.45
C ASN A 11 8.36 18.90 -12.95
N THR A 12 7.07 18.91 -12.59
CA THR A 12 6.62 18.73 -11.19
C THR A 12 6.96 17.34 -10.68
N SER A 13 6.78 16.30 -11.49
CA SER A 13 7.12 14.92 -11.15
C SER A 13 8.61 14.74 -10.92
N LEU A 14 9.45 15.31 -11.78
CA LEU A 14 10.91 15.29 -11.63
C LEU A 14 11.36 16.06 -10.38
N LYS A 15 10.76 17.22 -10.10
CA LYS A 15 11.05 18.03 -8.91
C LYS A 15 10.64 17.33 -7.61
N ASN A 16 9.50 16.65 -7.58
CA ASN A 16 9.03 15.87 -6.44
C ASN A 16 9.86 14.61 -6.20
N ASN A 17 10.31 13.93 -7.28
CA ASN A 17 11.17 12.76 -7.16
C ASN A 17 12.57 13.12 -6.64
N ARG A 18 13.07 14.34 -6.95
CA ARG A 18 14.33 14.87 -6.40
C ARG A 18 14.29 15.20 -4.91
N ARG A 19 13.14 15.65 -4.36
CA ARG A 19 13.04 16.05 -2.94
C ARG A 19 12.78 14.90 -1.97
N ASN A 20 12.38 13.71 -2.44
CA ASN A 20 11.86 12.64 -1.58
C ASN A 20 12.63 11.31 -1.64
N LYS A 21 13.85 11.28 -2.16
CA LYS A 21 14.71 10.09 -2.05
C LYS A 21 15.51 10.12 -0.75
N THR A 22 14.83 10.05 0.39
CA THR A 22 15.46 9.37 1.52
C THR A 22 15.37 7.88 1.20
N SER A 23 16.52 7.22 1.07
CA SER A 23 16.52 5.78 0.81
C SER A 23 15.79 5.10 1.96
N ARG A 24 15.02 4.03 1.70
CA ARG A 24 14.40 3.23 2.78
C ARG A 24 15.46 2.76 3.78
N LEU A 25 16.69 2.56 3.27
CA LEU A 25 17.88 2.22 4.04
C LEU A 25 18.36 3.38 4.92
N GLU A 26 18.35 4.61 4.40
CA GLU A 26 18.71 5.83 5.15
C GLU A 26 17.68 6.15 6.25
N LYS A 27 16.39 5.92 6.01
CA LYS A 27 15.36 5.96 7.06
C LYS A 27 15.60 4.90 8.12
N PHE A 28 15.92 3.67 7.72
CA PHE A 28 16.20 2.57 8.65
C PHE A 28 17.42 2.85 9.53
N VAL A 29 18.51 3.35 8.94
CA VAL A 29 19.72 3.75 9.67
C VAL A 29 19.40 4.88 10.65
N ASN A 30 18.66 5.92 10.24
CA ASN A 30 18.31 7.03 11.13
C ASN A 30 17.34 6.63 12.26
N THR A 31 16.49 5.60 12.09
CA THR A 31 15.66 5.06 13.17
C THR A 31 16.41 4.08 14.09
N THR A 32 17.49 3.47 13.62
CA THR A 32 18.24 2.43 14.36
C THR A 32 19.53 2.97 14.99
N SER A 33 20.10 4.03 14.44
CA SER A 33 21.31 4.71 14.94
C SER A 33 20.95 5.68 16.06
N ASN A 34 20.36 5.16 17.14
CA ASN A 34 20.37 5.87 18.41
C ASN A 34 21.67 5.44 19.11
N GLU A 35 22.62 6.36 19.25
CA GLU A 35 23.95 6.11 19.86
C GLU A 35 23.88 5.60 21.32
N ASN A 36 22.68 5.52 21.89
CA ASN A 36 22.39 5.04 23.24
C ASN A 36 21.62 3.70 23.31
N SER A 37 21.35 3.01 22.20
CA SER A 37 20.75 1.67 22.30
C SER A 37 21.85 0.64 22.44
N GLU A 38 22.14 0.25 23.69
CA GLU A 38 22.76 -1.05 23.97
C GLU A 38 22.09 -2.09 23.08
N PHE A 39 22.89 -2.94 22.42
CA PHE A 39 22.40 -4.04 21.60
C PHE A 39 21.68 -5.01 22.54
N VAL A 40 20.42 -4.72 22.85
CA VAL A 40 19.55 -5.61 23.60
C VAL A 40 19.34 -6.78 22.66
N ASP A 41 20.08 -7.86 22.91
CA ASP A 41 19.87 -9.15 22.27
C ASP A 41 18.37 -9.42 22.33
N SER A 42 17.72 -9.30 21.17
CA SER A 42 16.28 -9.33 21.09
C SER A 42 15.90 -10.71 21.56
N LYS A 43 15.34 -10.81 22.77
CA LYS A 43 14.78 -12.03 23.34
C LYS A 43 13.98 -12.67 22.22
N SER A 44 14.54 -13.70 21.61
CA SER A 44 14.07 -14.23 20.33
C SER A 44 12.64 -14.65 20.59
N ALA A 45 11.69 -14.01 19.90
CA ALA A 45 10.28 -14.32 20.09
C ALA A 45 10.13 -15.84 19.99
N THR A 46 9.59 -16.47 21.03
CA THR A 46 9.44 -17.92 21.03
C THR A 46 8.61 -18.31 19.81
N PRO A 47 8.86 -19.48 19.20
CA PRO A 47 8.14 -19.91 18.00
C PRO A 47 6.61 -19.90 18.20
N GLU A 48 6.15 -20.07 19.45
CA GLU A 48 4.74 -19.93 19.85
C GLU A 48 4.21 -18.50 19.70
N GLN A 49 4.98 -17.49 20.13
CA GLN A 49 4.59 -16.08 19.99
C GLN A 49 4.52 -15.66 18.51
N LEU A 50 5.46 -16.16 17.70
CA LEU A 50 5.45 -15.93 16.26
C LEU A 50 4.25 -16.59 15.58
N ALA A 51 3.86 -17.79 16.02
CA ALA A 51 2.67 -18.48 15.53
C ALA A 51 1.38 -17.71 15.88
N GLU A 52 1.27 -17.21 17.11
CA GLU A 52 0.14 -16.40 17.57
C GLU A 52 0.01 -15.09 16.78
N ILE A 53 1.13 -14.37 16.60
CA ILE A 53 1.15 -13.13 15.80
C ILE A 53 0.73 -13.43 14.36
N ARG A 54 1.23 -14.53 13.78
CA ARG A 54 0.88 -14.93 12.41
C ARG A 54 -0.61 -15.24 12.27
N GLN A 55 -1.20 -15.94 13.24
CA GLN A 55 -2.63 -16.24 13.23
C GLN A 55 -3.47 -14.97 13.30
N ARG A 56 -3.17 -14.07 14.24
CA ARG A 56 -3.88 -12.79 14.36
C ARG A 56 -3.82 -11.97 13.08
N LEU A 57 -2.64 -11.86 12.48
CA LEU A 57 -2.46 -11.14 11.21
C LEU A 57 -3.30 -11.76 10.09
N GLN A 58 -3.33 -13.09 9.99
CA GLN A 58 -4.13 -13.77 8.97
C GLN A 58 -5.62 -13.56 9.15
N GLU A 59 -6.12 -13.51 10.38
CA GLU A 59 -7.53 -13.25 10.67
C GLU A 59 -7.94 -11.82 10.29
N GLU A 60 -7.14 -10.83 10.66
CA GLU A 60 -7.36 -9.43 10.27
C GLU A 60 -7.34 -9.27 8.75
N HIS A 61 -6.34 -9.87 8.09
CA HIS A 61 -6.24 -9.85 6.64
C HIS A 61 -7.45 -10.52 5.97
N LYS A 62 -7.95 -11.65 6.49
CA LYS A 62 -9.16 -12.31 5.96
C LYS A 62 -10.39 -11.39 6.07
N ALA A 63 -10.57 -10.71 7.20
CA ALA A 63 -11.70 -9.78 7.37
C ALA A 63 -11.63 -8.60 6.38
N ILE A 64 -10.43 -8.03 6.19
CA ILE A 64 -10.20 -6.94 5.22
C ILE A 64 -10.40 -7.44 3.78
N GLN A 65 -9.89 -8.64 3.45
CA GLN A 65 -10.04 -9.22 2.12
C GLN A 65 -11.50 -9.48 1.76
N ARG A 66 -12.32 -9.99 2.69
CA ARG A 66 -13.75 -10.19 2.44
C ARG A 66 -14.44 -8.87 2.08
N LYS A 67 -14.21 -7.81 2.87
CA LYS A 67 -14.78 -6.48 2.58
C LYS A 67 -14.32 -5.94 1.22
N LYS A 68 -13.04 -6.10 0.88
CA LYS A 68 -12.49 -5.69 -0.43
C LYS A 68 -13.14 -6.46 -1.58
N ILE A 69 -13.25 -7.79 -1.46
CA ILE A 69 -13.84 -8.65 -2.49
C ILE A 69 -15.31 -8.25 -2.73
N THR A 70 -16.10 -8.09 -1.67
CA THR A 70 -17.51 -7.69 -1.78
C THR A 70 -17.65 -6.32 -2.46
N LEU A 71 -16.82 -5.34 -2.08
CA LEU A 71 -16.84 -4.02 -2.71
C LEU A 71 -16.48 -4.10 -4.19
N THR A 72 -15.41 -4.83 -4.54
CA THR A 72 -14.99 -4.99 -5.94
C THR A 72 -16.06 -5.67 -6.78
N PHE A 73 -16.69 -6.74 -6.28
CA PHE A 73 -17.77 -7.43 -6.99
C PHE A 73 -19.00 -6.54 -7.18
N SER A 74 -19.36 -5.76 -6.16
CA SER A 74 -20.48 -4.82 -6.25
C SER A 74 -20.25 -3.78 -7.35
N ILE A 75 -19.05 -3.20 -7.42
CA ILE A 75 -18.72 -2.21 -8.46
C ILE A 75 -18.75 -2.86 -9.85
N LEU A 76 -18.17 -4.06 -9.98
CA LEU A 76 -18.13 -4.79 -11.25
C LEU A 76 -19.54 -5.14 -11.74
N ALA A 77 -20.43 -5.57 -10.85
CA ALA A 77 -21.82 -5.88 -11.17
C ALA A 77 -22.56 -4.66 -11.72
N VAL A 78 -22.39 -3.48 -11.10
CA VAL A 78 -23.00 -2.23 -11.57
C VAL A 78 -22.51 -1.87 -12.97
N ILE A 79 -21.19 -1.97 -13.21
CA ILE A 79 -20.62 -1.70 -14.54
C ILE A 79 -21.21 -2.65 -15.59
N LEU A 80 -21.31 -3.94 -15.29
CA LEU A 80 -21.88 -4.93 -16.21
C LEU A 80 -23.35 -4.64 -16.52
N ILE A 81 -24.15 -4.25 -15.52
CA ILE A 81 -25.54 -3.87 -15.72
C ILE A 81 -25.64 -2.66 -16.65
N ILE A 82 -24.84 -1.62 -16.42
CA ILE A 82 -24.83 -0.42 -17.27
C ILE A 82 -24.48 -0.78 -18.72
N LEU A 83 -23.45 -1.60 -18.92
CA LEU A 83 -23.04 -2.04 -20.26
C LEU A 83 -24.12 -2.88 -20.95
N ALA A 84 -24.77 -3.79 -20.21
CA ALA A 84 -25.86 -4.61 -20.75
C ALA A 84 -27.07 -3.76 -21.16
N VAL A 85 -27.42 -2.77 -20.34
CA VAL A 85 -28.50 -1.82 -20.63
C VAL A 85 -28.16 -0.99 -21.87
N LEU A 86 -26.96 -0.40 -21.94
CA LEU A 86 -26.51 0.35 -23.11
C LEU A 86 -26.54 -0.51 -24.38
N ASN A 87 -26.07 -1.76 -24.30
CA ASN A 87 -26.10 -2.69 -25.42
C ASN A 87 -27.53 -3.14 -25.82
N HIS A 88 -28.51 -3.02 -24.93
CA HIS A 88 -29.91 -3.31 -25.28
C HIS A 88 -30.58 -2.13 -26.00
N TYR A 89 -30.20 -0.90 -25.64
CA TYR A 89 -30.78 0.32 -26.19
C TYR A 89 -30.11 0.82 -27.48
N LEU A 90 -28.88 0.37 -27.77
CA LEU A 90 -28.10 0.71 -28.96
C LEU A 90 -28.26 -0.36 -30.05
#